data_AF-A0A0M3DD59-F1
#
_entry.id   AF-A0A0M3DD59-F1
#
_cell.length_a   1.000
_cell.length_b   1.000
_cell.length_c   1.000
_cell.angle_alpha   90.00
_cell.angle_beta   90.00
_cell.angle_gamma   90.00
#
_symmetry.space_group_name_H-M   'P 1'
#
loop_
_entity.id
_entity.type
_entity.pdbx_description
1 polymer ?
#
loop_
_entity_poly.entity_id
_entity_poly.type
_entity_poly.pdbx_seq_one_letter_code
_entity_poly.pdbx_strand_id
1 'polypeptide(L)'
;MVGSTSLVNIVSAEENFDKNMTNNETPINIMTEGNENVEIKEITRDQYIKNLAENEGITIEQADKIAKERTEKALEEINKMPEMKNKKNLKANNIVWRQASWKQAYSRNKSFVAEMDASFEVWSSGSFRQINSCTVGSSLAAGTHRASWKKSNQWKTTKFPVTQATVGVTGKFYTTVTSGGGVSMSVPGFSVSGSSSTSKTFVSDSMTIQRQWSVY
;
A
#
# COMPACT_ATOMS: atom_id res chain seq x y z
N MET A 1 18.46 -53.75 24.56
CA MET A 1 17.66 -52.74 23.83
C MET A 1 17.95 -52.97 22.36
N VAL A 2 17.21 -53.82 21.63
CA VAL A 2 15.86 -53.65 21.05
C VAL A 2 15.70 -52.34 20.30
N GLY A 3 15.68 -52.45 18.96
CA GLY A 3 15.00 -51.58 17.98
C GLY A 3 15.76 -50.33 17.55
N SER A 4 15.85 -49.95 16.27
CA SER A 4 15.30 -50.50 15.04
C SER A 4 16.08 -49.89 13.88
N THR A 5 16.46 -50.72 12.91
CA THR A 5 16.88 -50.33 11.57
C THR A 5 15.70 -49.84 10.74
N SER A 6 16.03 -49.17 9.62
CA SER A 6 15.25 -49.09 8.37
C SER A 6 14.12 -48.03 8.34
N LEU A 7 13.74 -47.37 7.23
CA LEU A 7 13.95 -47.57 5.80
C LEU A 7 14.04 -46.22 5.07
N VAL A 8 14.93 -46.18 4.09
CA VAL A 8 14.84 -45.33 2.91
C VAL A 8 13.54 -45.70 2.18
N ASN A 9 12.65 -44.72 1.97
CA ASN A 9 11.59 -44.84 0.96
C ASN A 9 11.86 -43.82 -0.14
N ILE A 10 12.72 -44.25 -1.07
CA ILE A 10 12.72 -43.74 -2.44
C ILE A 10 11.68 -44.59 -3.16
N VAL A 11 10.59 -43.95 -3.59
CA VAL A 11 9.77 -44.49 -4.68
C VAL A 11 9.95 -43.53 -5.85
N SER A 12 10.61 -44.06 -6.88
CA SER A 12 10.81 -43.51 -8.20
C SER A 12 9.58 -43.77 -9.07
N ALA A 13 9.17 -42.78 -9.87
CA ALA A 13 8.78 -42.99 -11.26
C ALA A 13 8.92 -41.66 -12.01
N GLU A 14 9.91 -41.64 -12.88
CA GLU A 14 10.10 -40.73 -14.02
C GLU A 14 8.79 -40.68 -14.85
N GLU A 15 8.45 -39.64 -15.61
CA GLU A 15 9.19 -39.19 -16.78
C GLU A 15 8.58 -37.87 -17.32
N ASN A 16 9.48 -36.91 -17.60
CA ASN A 16 9.47 -35.90 -18.67
C ASN A 16 8.14 -35.31 -19.21
N PHE A 17 8.00 -33.98 -19.18
CA PHE A 17 7.91 -33.18 -20.42
C PHE A 17 8.27 -31.69 -20.18
N ASP A 18 9.40 -31.32 -20.78
CA ASP A 18 9.83 -30.06 -21.38
C ASP A 18 9.10 -28.71 -21.13
N LYS A 19 9.96 -27.70 -20.92
CA LYS A 19 9.93 -26.34 -21.51
C LYS A 19 8.68 -25.48 -21.33
N ASN A 20 8.76 -24.50 -20.44
CA ASN A 20 8.97 -23.10 -20.84
C ASN A 20 9.04 -22.17 -19.63
N MET A 21 10.18 -21.49 -19.48
CA MET A 21 10.22 -20.20 -18.81
C MET A 21 9.39 -19.21 -19.64
N THR A 22 8.23 -18.83 -19.14
CA THR A 22 7.57 -17.58 -19.54
C THR A 22 6.76 -17.05 -18.36
N ASN A 23 7.27 -15.96 -17.77
CA ASN A 23 6.53 -14.81 -17.27
C ASN A 23 5.12 -15.06 -16.70
N ASN A 24 5.02 -15.06 -15.38
CA ASN A 24 4.16 -14.14 -14.63
C ASN A 24 4.26 -14.50 -13.14
N GLU A 25 5.19 -13.87 -12.42
CA GLU A 25 5.02 -13.73 -10.97
C GLU A 25 3.81 -12.83 -10.75
N THR A 26 2.62 -13.42 -10.76
CA THR A 26 1.42 -12.76 -10.24
C THR A 26 1.71 -12.40 -8.79
N PRO A 27 1.67 -11.13 -8.38
CA PRO A 27 1.90 -10.77 -6.99
C PRO A 27 0.88 -11.50 -6.13
N ILE A 28 1.37 -12.18 -5.08
CA ILE A 28 0.57 -12.93 -4.12
C ILE A 28 -0.45 -11.96 -3.51
N ASN A 29 -1.70 -12.09 -3.94
CA ASN A 29 -2.81 -11.26 -3.49
C ASN A 29 -3.35 -11.88 -2.19
N ILE A 30 -2.74 -11.54 -1.06
CA ILE A 30 -3.27 -11.93 0.26
C ILE A 30 -4.39 -10.95 0.62
N MET A 31 -5.60 -11.21 0.15
CA MET A 31 -6.81 -10.62 0.71
C MET A 31 -7.16 -11.40 1.98
N THR A 32 -6.51 -11.10 3.09
CA THR A 32 -6.96 -11.58 4.40
C THR A 32 -8.12 -10.71 4.87
N GLU A 33 -9.34 -11.23 4.74
CA GLU A 33 -10.48 -10.80 5.55
C GLU A 33 -10.17 -11.12 7.01
N GLY A 34 -9.93 -10.10 7.82
CA GLY A 34 -9.68 -10.31 9.25
C GLY A 34 -8.99 -9.14 9.93
N ASN A 35 -9.79 -8.14 10.31
CA ASN A 35 -9.58 -7.31 11.50
C ASN A 35 -8.23 -6.57 11.60
N GLU A 36 -8.10 -5.43 10.91
CA GLU A 36 -6.90 -4.58 11.01
C GLU A 36 -7.33 -3.11 11.11
N ASN A 37 -6.95 -2.45 12.22
CA ASN A 37 -7.33 -1.09 12.61
C ASN A 37 -7.19 -0.09 11.44
N VAL A 38 -8.28 0.19 10.73
CA VAL A 38 -8.36 1.29 9.78
C VAL A 38 -8.60 2.55 10.60
N GLU A 39 -7.61 3.42 10.68
CA GLU A 39 -7.82 4.74 11.27
C GLU A 39 -8.32 5.67 10.17
N ILE A 40 -9.60 6.07 10.26
CA ILE A 40 -10.18 7.09 9.38
C ILE A 40 -10.23 8.40 10.15
N LYS A 41 -9.57 9.42 9.63
CA LYS A 41 -9.62 10.78 10.16
C LYS A 41 -10.04 11.76 9.08
N GLU A 42 -10.79 12.78 9.48
CA GLU A 42 -11.01 13.93 8.63
C GLU A 42 -9.74 14.78 8.58
N ILE A 43 -9.39 15.24 7.39
CA ILE A 43 -8.22 16.08 7.14
C ILE A 43 -8.66 17.37 6.45
N THR A 44 -7.80 18.38 6.45
CA THR A 44 -8.04 19.59 5.67
C THR A 44 -7.68 19.36 4.20
N ARG A 45 -8.21 20.22 3.32
CA ARG A 45 -7.80 20.28 1.91
C ARG A 45 -6.29 20.48 1.77
N ASP A 46 -5.69 21.32 2.59
CA ASP A 46 -4.26 21.60 2.53
C ASP A 46 -3.43 20.37 2.89
N GLN A 47 -3.88 19.57 3.87
CA GLN A 47 -3.24 18.30 4.19
C GLN A 47 -3.38 17.30 3.03
N TYR A 48 -4.54 17.25 2.36
CA TYR A 48 -4.72 16.43 1.16
C TYR A 48 -3.73 16.83 0.04
N ILE A 49 -3.56 18.13 -0.20
CA ILE A 49 -2.61 18.65 -1.21
C ILE A 49 -1.18 18.32 -0.84
N LYS A 50 -0.81 18.48 0.43
CA LYS A 50 0.51 18.09 0.92
C LYS A 50 0.78 16.60 0.70
N ASN A 51 -0.17 15.74 1.06
CA ASN A 51 -0.07 14.31 0.82
C ASN A 51 0.03 13.99 -0.68
N LEU A 52 -0.74 14.69 -1.53
CA LEU A 52 -0.69 14.52 -2.98
C LEU A 52 0.70 14.89 -3.53
N ALA A 53 1.25 16.02 -3.11
CA ALA A 53 2.58 16.49 -3.48
C ALA A 53 3.68 15.49 -3.08
N GLU A 54 3.66 15.04 -1.82
CA GLU A 54 4.62 14.06 -1.29
C GLU A 54 4.52 12.70 -2.00
N ASN A 55 3.30 12.23 -2.27
CA ASN A 55 3.08 10.91 -2.87
C ASN A 55 3.39 10.85 -4.36
N GLU A 56 3.14 11.94 -5.08
CA GLU A 56 3.37 12.04 -6.53
C GLU A 56 4.74 12.68 -6.86
N GLY A 57 5.47 13.20 -5.86
CA GLY A 57 6.80 13.80 -6.05
C GLY A 57 6.77 15.13 -6.81
N ILE A 58 5.71 15.91 -6.58
CA ILE A 58 5.42 17.18 -7.28
C ILE A 58 5.38 18.35 -6.30
N THR A 59 5.36 19.58 -6.80
CA THR A 59 5.23 20.76 -5.93
C THR A 59 3.81 20.89 -5.37
N ILE A 60 3.67 21.63 -4.26
CA ILE A 60 2.35 21.94 -3.66
C ILE A 60 1.45 22.68 -4.65
N GLU A 61 2.00 23.58 -5.46
CA GLU A 61 1.26 24.32 -6.48
C GLU A 61 0.73 23.41 -7.60
N GLN A 62 1.56 22.46 -8.05
CA GLN A 62 1.13 21.46 -9.04
C GLN A 62 0.06 20.54 -8.44
N ALA A 63 0.23 20.10 -7.19
CA ALA A 63 -0.74 19.30 -6.48
C ALA A 63 -2.08 20.05 -6.29
N ASP A 64 -2.06 21.34 -5.97
CA ASP A 64 -3.26 22.17 -5.84
C ASP A 64 -4.00 22.30 -7.19
N LYS A 65 -3.28 22.52 -8.29
CA LYS A 65 -3.85 22.56 -9.63
C LYS A 65 -4.51 21.24 -10.01
N ILE A 66 -3.81 20.12 -9.82
CA ILE A 66 -4.33 18.77 -10.09
C ILE A 66 -5.58 18.49 -9.23
N ALA A 67 -5.56 18.88 -7.95
CA ALA A 67 -6.70 18.70 -7.07
C ALA A 67 -7.92 19.49 -7.58
N LYS A 68 -7.74 20.76 -7.96
CA LYS A 68 -8.81 21.59 -8.54
C LYS A 68 -9.39 20.97 -9.82
N GLU A 69 -8.54 20.58 -10.76
CA GLU A 69 -8.97 19.96 -12.02
C GLU A 69 -9.74 18.65 -11.79
N ARG A 70 -9.28 17.80 -10.85
CA ARG A 70 -9.98 16.57 -10.47
C ARG A 70 -11.35 16.87 -9.85
N THR A 71 -11.44 17.85 -8.95
CA THR A 71 -12.70 18.28 -8.35
C THR A 71 -13.68 18.81 -9.40
N GLU A 72 -13.24 19.72 -10.27
CA GLU A 72 -14.08 20.32 -11.32
C GLU A 72 -14.64 19.24 -12.25
N LYS A 73 -13.77 18.34 -12.74
CA LYS A 73 -14.18 17.22 -13.58
C LYS A 73 -15.18 16.30 -12.87
N ALA A 74 -14.92 15.96 -11.61
CA ALA A 74 -15.83 15.11 -10.83
C ALA A 74 -17.21 15.79 -10.67
N LEU A 75 -17.26 17.08 -10.35
CA LEU A 75 -18.52 17.82 -10.22
C LEU A 75 -19.28 17.93 -11.54
N GLU A 76 -18.58 18.12 -12.66
CA GLU A 76 -19.19 18.08 -14.00
C GLU A 76 -19.82 16.71 -14.31
N GLU A 77 -19.13 15.62 -13.97
CA GLU A 77 -19.64 14.27 -14.18
C GLU A 77 -20.89 14.01 -13.32
N ILE A 78 -20.92 14.49 -12.08
CA ILE A 78 -22.13 14.37 -11.22
C ILE A 78 -23.30 15.19 -11.80
N ASN A 79 -23.05 16.41 -12.30
CA ASN A 79 -24.11 17.24 -12.90
C ASN A 79 -24.72 16.60 -14.16
N LYS A 80 -23.99 15.69 -14.83
CA LYS A 80 -24.48 14.91 -15.97
C LYS A 80 -25.30 13.68 -15.54
N MET A 81 -25.27 13.28 -14.27
CA MET A 81 -26.01 12.10 -13.80
C MET A 81 -27.53 12.34 -13.82
N PRO A 82 -28.35 11.41 -14.36
CA PRO A 82 -29.80 11.55 -14.46
C PRO A 82 -30.48 11.82 -13.10
N GLU A 83 -29.99 11.15 -12.05
CA GLU A 83 -30.50 11.24 -10.67
C GLU A 83 -30.25 12.61 -10.02
N MET A 84 -29.38 13.44 -10.62
CA MET A 84 -28.92 14.71 -10.08
C MET A 84 -29.43 15.92 -10.87
N LYS A 85 -30.16 15.71 -11.98
CA LYS A 85 -30.69 16.76 -12.88
C LYS A 85 -31.53 17.84 -12.20
N ASN A 86 -32.16 17.53 -11.06
CA ASN A 86 -33.03 18.47 -10.33
C ASN A 86 -32.30 19.25 -9.21
N LYS A 87 -31.04 18.95 -8.91
CA LYS A 87 -30.23 19.70 -7.93
C LYS A 87 -29.43 20.78 -8.66
N LYS A 88 -29.99 22.00 -8.78
CA LYS A 88 -29.28 23.18 -9.32
C LYS A 88 -27.94 23.37 -8.60
N ASN A 89 -26.84 23.33 -9.37
CA ASN A 89 -25.47 23.67 -8.96
C ASN A 89 -25.00 22.95 -7.69
N LEU A 90 -24.45 21.74 -7.86
CA LEU A 90 -23.75 21.04 -6.79
C LEU A 90 -22.59 21.91 -6.31
N LYS A 91 -22.64 22.28 -5.02
CA LYS A 91 -21.66 23.19 -4.42
C LYS A 91 -20.43 22.41 -3.99
N ALA A 92 -19.25 22.99 -4.21
CA ALA A 92 -17.98 22.50 -3.68
C ALA A 92 -17.99 22.35 -2.14
N ASN A 93 -18.89 23.04 -1.45
CA ASN A 93 -19.07 23.01 0.00
C ASN A 93 -19.43 21.62 0.57
N ASN A 94 -19.80 20.67 -0.29
CA ASN A 94 -20.15 19.31 0.08
C ASN A 94 -18.96 18.33 0.04
N ILE A 95 -17.76 18.86 -0.21
CA ILE A 95 -16.53 18.08 -0.25
C ILE A 95 -15.95 17.98 1.17
N VAL A 96 -15.63 16.75 1.57
CA VAL A 96 -14.88 16.44 2.78
C VAL A 96 -13.62 15.66 2.40
N TRP A 97 -12.53 15.87 3.12
CA TRP A 97 -11.28 15.16 2.90
C TRP A 97 -11.05 14.19 4.04
N ARG A 98 -10.71 12.95 3.70
CA ARG A 98 -10.48 11.89 4.67
C ARG A 98 -9.15 11.21 4.41
N GLN A 99 -8.46 10.82 5.47
CA GLN A 99 -7.31 9.95 5.38
C GLN A 99 -7.65 8.62 6.05
N ALA A 100 -7.43 7.53 5.35
CA ALA A 100 -7.44 6.19 5.91
C ALA A 100 -5.99 5.70 6.03
N SER A 101 -5.63 5.20 7.20
CA SER A 101 -4.33 4.57 7.46
C SER A 101 -4.50 3.08 7.73
N TRP A 102 -3.60 2.28 7.15
CA TRP A 102 -3.49 0.85 7.39
C TRP A 102 -2.05 0.47 7.70
N LYS A 103 -1.86 -0.28 8.78
CA LYS A 103 -0.56 -0.85 9.15
C LYS A 103 -0.52 -2.31 8.78
N GLN A 104 0.57 -2.74 8.14
CA GLN A 104 0.78 -4.15 7.82
C GLN A 104 2.18 -4.57 8.27
N ALA A 105 2.22 -5.61 9.09
CA ALA A 105 3.46 -6.25 9.51
C ALA A 105 4.01 -7.12 8.36
N TYR A 106 5.33 -7.12 8.20
CA TYR A 106 6.00 -7.98 7.25
C TYR A 106 5.83 -9.45 7.65
N SER A 107 5.32 -10.26 6.73
CA SER A 107 4.93 -11.65 7.00
C SER A 107 6.09 -12.52 7.52
N ARG A 108 7.31 -12.26 7.04
CA ARG A 108 8.52 -12.99 7.45
C ARG A 108 9.20 -12.41 8.68
N ASN A 109 8.79 -11.21 9.13
CA ASN A 109 9.30 -10.60 10.37
C ASN A 109 8.34 -9.52 10.90
N LYS A 110 7.49 -9.89 11.85
CA LYS A 110 6.42 -9.01 12.37
C LYS A 110 6.93 -7.76 13.11
N SER A 111 8.22 -7.69 13.44
CA SER A 111 8.84 -6.48 14.02
C SER A 111 9.01 -5.35 13.01
N PHE A 112 8.85 -5.62 11.71
CA PHE A 112 8.89 -4.61 10.65
C PHE A 112 7.47 -4.33 10.16
N VAL A 113 7.02 -3.10 10.33
CA VAL A 113 5.65 -2.70 9.98
C VAL A 113 5.72 -1.49 9.06
N ALA A 114 4.98 -1.54 7.96
CA ALA A 114 4.78 -0.38 7.09
C ALA A 114 3.35 0.11 7.23
N GLU A 115 3.19 1.42 7.01
CA GLU A 115 1.93 2.13 7.07
C GLU A 115 1.60 2.63 5.67
N MET A 116 0.39 2.35 5.19
CA MET A 116 -0.15 2.88 3.96
C MET A 116 -1.20 3.93 4.32
N ASP A 117 -1.02 5.14 3.81
CA ASP A 117 -1.97 6.24 3.97
C ASP A 117 -2.64 6.54 2.63
N ALA A 118 -3.97 6.50 2.59
CA ALA A 118 -4.72 6.98 1.44
C ALA A 118 -5.56 8.19 1.84
N SER A 119 -5.38 9.29 1.09
CA SER A 119 -6.19 10.50 1.25
C SER A 119 -7.24 10.56 0.14
N PHE A 120 -8.48 10.80 0.52
CA PHE A 120 -9.64 10.79 -0.34
C PHE A 120 -10.35 12.13 -0.31
N GLU A 121 -10.76 12.59 -1.49
CA GLU A 121 -11.74 13.65 -1.64
C GLU A 121 -13.11 13.00 -1.80
N VAL A 122 -14.02 13.27 -0.88
CA VAL A 122 -15.36 12.69 -0.85
C VAL A 122 -16.38 13.78 -1.02
N TRP A 123 -17.29 13.59 -1.97
CA TRP A 123 -18.46 14.45 -2.12
C TRP A 123 -19.68 13.77 -1.49
N SER A 124 -20.49 14.55 -0.76
CA SER A 124 -21.67 14.04 -0.06
C SER A 124 -22.88 14.96 -0.25
N SER A 125 -24.06 14.41 -0.56
CA SER A 125 -25.33 15.14 -0.57
C SER A 125 -26.49 14.27 -0.11
N GLY A 126 -27.02 14.59 1.07
CA GLY A 126 -28.02 13.74 1.72
C GLY A 126 -27.44 12.37 2.04
N SER A 127 -28.12 11.30 1.62
CA SER A 127 -27.67 9.91 1.77
C SER A 127 -26.60 9.48 0.77
N PHE A 128 -26.43 10.22 -0.33
CA PHE A 128 -25.49 9.85 -1.38
C PHE A 128 -24.08 10.37 -1.08
N ARG A 129 -23.09 9.50 -1.22
CA ARG A 129 -21.65 9.77 -1.09
C ARG A 129 -20.89 9.13 -2.23
N GLN A 130 -19.79 9.77 -2.62
CA GLN A 130 -18.83 9.22 -3.58
C GLN A 130 -17.43 9.76 -3.33
N ILE A 131 -16.43 9.03 -3.82
CA ILE A 131 -15.03 9.41 -3.86
C ILE A 131 -14.78 10.08 -5.21
N ASN A 132 -14.32 11.33 -5.19
CA ASN A 132 -13.98 12.12 -6.38
C ASN A 132 -12.52 11.91 -6.81
N SER A 133 -11.64 11.71 -5.83
CA SER A 133 -10.22 11.53 -6.09
C SER A 133 -9.52 10.86 -4.91
N CYS A 134 -8.34 10.31 -5.17
CA CYS A 134 -7.51 9.67 -4.16
C CYS A 134 -6.01 9.91 -4.45
N THR A 135 -5.23 9.99 -3.38
CA THR A 135 -3.78 9.81 -3.40
C THR A 135 -3.37 8.79 -2.34
N VAL A 136 -2.33 8.02 -2.63
CA VAL A 136 -1.85 6.94 -1.77
C VAL A 136 -0.35 7.08 -1.56
N GLY A 137 0.07 6.88 -0.32
CA GLY A 137 1.44 6.94 0.14
C GLY A 137 1.75 5.79 1.07
N SER A 138 3.02 5.66 1.42
CA SER A 138 3.44 4.67 2.41
C SER A 138 4.69 5.10 3.14
N SER A 139 4.77 4.77 4.42
CA SER A 139 5.91 5.06 5.27
C SER A 139 6.22 3.86 6.18
N LEU A 140 7.32 3.96 6.91
CA LEU A 140 7.62 3.06 8.00
C LEU A 140 6.70 3.37 9.17
N ALA A 141 6.05 2.37 9.76
CA ALA A 141 5.18 2.62 10.91
C ALA A 141 5.99 3.10 12.13
N ALA A 142 5.42 4.03 12.89
CA ALA A 142 6.01 4.58 14.10
C ALA A 142 6.41 3.46 15.11
N GLY A 143 7.59 3.59 15.71
CA GLY A 143 8.15 2.59 16.65
C GLY A 143 9.20 1.64 16.05
N THR A 144 9.41 1.67 14.73
CA THR A 144 10.34 0.74 14.04
C THR A 144 11.73 1.36 13.84
N HIS A 145 12.42 1.77 14.90
CA HIS A 145 13.55 2.72 14.85
C HIS A 145 14.83 2.28 14.12
N ARG A 146 14.93 1.03 13.65
CA ARG A 146 16.16 0.48 13.03
C ARG A 146 16.02 0.13 11.55
N ALA A 147 14.85 0.41 10.97
CA ALA A 147 14.55 0.10 9.58
C ALA A 147 14.23 1.37 8.80
N SER A 148 14.28 1.28 7.48
CA SER A 148 13.66 2.24 6.58
C SER A 148 12.74 1.50 5.63
N TRP A 149 11.61 2.11 5.28
CA TRP A 149 10.70 1.60 4.26
C TRP A 149 10.95 2.36 2.96
N LYS A 150 11.23 1.65 1.86
CA LYS A 150 11.29 2.26 0.54
C LYS A 150 10.16 1.72 -0.33
N LYS A 151 9.21 2.60 -0.63
CA LYS A 151 8.15 2.40 -1.62
C LYS A 151 8.77 2.21 -3.00
N SER A 152 8.40 1.14 -3.71
CA SER A 152 8.81 0.87 -5.09
C SER A 152 7.69 1.14 -6.09
N ASN A 153 6.44 0.91 -5.70
CA ASN A 153 5.28 1.16 -6.56
C ASN A 153 4.06 1.58 -5.73
N GLN A 154 3.14 2.30 -6.36
CA GLN A 154 1.82 2.62 -5.80
C GLN A 154 0.76 2.58 -6.90
N TRP A 155 -0.45 2.14 -6.56
CA TRP A 155 -1.58 2.11 -7.48
C TRP A 155 -2.86 2.45 -6.73
N LYS A 156 -3.84 2.92 -7.50
CA LYS A 156 -5.15 3.33 -7.02
C LYS A 156 -6.18 3.13 -8.13
N THR A 157 -7.45 3.02 -7.77
CA THR A 157 -8.55 3.20 -8.73
C THR A 157 -8.28 4.45 -9.57
N THR A 158 -8.33 4.32 -10.90
CA THR A 158 -7.94 5.39 -11.83
C THR A 158 -9.15 6.13 -12.43
N LYS A 159 -10.33 5.51 -12.39
CA LYS A 159 -11.58 6.12 -12.85
C LYS A 159 -12.38 6.56 -11.64
N PHE A 160 -12.55 7.87 -11.51
CA PHE A 160 -13.41 8.51 -10.53
C PHE A 160 -14.52 9.27 -11.28
N PRO A 161 -15.69 9.50 -10.65
CA PRO A 161 -16.02 9.16 -9.27
C PRO A 161 -16.44 7.69 -9.05
N VAL A 162 -16.25 7.18 -7.83
CA VAL A 162 -16.65 5.82 -7.41
C VAL A 162 -17.17 5.82 -5.97
N THR A 163 -17.98 4.85 -5.59
CA THR A 163 -18.40 4.64 -4.19
C THR A 163 -17.39 3.81 -3.39
N GLN A 164 -16.50 3.13 -4.09
CA GLN A 164 -15.49 2.26 -3.52
C GLN A 164 -14.18 2.37 -4.30
N ALA A 165 -13.07 2.60 -3.60
CA ALA A 165 -11.75 2.72 -4.20
C ALA A 165 -10.82 1.62 -3.67
N THR A 166 -10.01 1.06 -4.55
CA THR A 166 -8.91 0.17 -4.18
C THR A 166 -7.61 0.93 -4.27
N VAL A 167 -6.78 0.82 -3.25
CA VAL A 167 -5.46 1.45 -3.15
C VAL A 167 -4.43 0.40 -2.78
N GLY A 168 -3.20 0.59 -3.24
CA GLY A 168 -2.12 -0.30 -2.87
C GLY A 168 -0.74 0.32 -3.06
N VAL A 169 0.20 -0.22 -2.28
CA VAL A 169 1.61 0.15 -2.27
C VAL A 169 2.45 -1.12 -2.19
N THR A 170 3.58 -1.12 -2.89
CA THR A 170 4.62 -2.13 -2.74
C THR A 170 5.90 -1.45 -2.31
N GLY A 171 6.67 -2.08 -1.43
CA GLY A 171 7.98 -1.60 -1.03
C GLY A 171 8.79 -2.67 -0.29
N LYS A 172 9.96 -2.26 0.19
CA LYS A 172 10.91 -3.12 0.91
C LYS A 172 11.41 -2.42 2.16
N PHE A 173 11.71 -3.21 3.18
CA PHE A 173 12.43 -2.74 4.36
C PHE A 173 13.94 -2.85 4.14
N TYR A 174 14.67 -1.86 4.65
CA TYR A 174 16.13 -1.85 4.70
C TYR A 174 16.57 -1.62 6.14
N THR A 175 17.49 -2.42 6.63
CA THR A 175 18.10 -2.22 7.95
C THR A 175 19.60 -2.44 7.87
N THR A 176 20.35 -1.70 8.68
CA THR A 176 21.80 -1.85 8.79
C THR A 176 22.13 -2.27 10.20
N VAL A 177 22.90 -3.36 10.31
CA VAL A 177 23.37 -3.88 11.58
C VAL A 177 24.89 -3.76 11.62
N THR A 178 25.40 -3.16 12.69
CA THR A 178 26.83 -2.98 12.94
C THR A 178 27.28 -3.96 14.02
N SER A 179 28.33 -4.73 13.76
CA SER A 179 28.89 -5.72 14.70
C SER A 179 30.31 -5.34 15.12
N GLY A 180 30.61 -5.44 16.42
CA GLY A 180 31.97 -5.50 16.93
C GLY A 180 32.42 -6.96 17.04
N GLY A 181 33.38 -7.38 16.22
CA GLY A 181 33.87 -8.77 16.19
C GLY A 181 33.05 -9.69 15.27
N GLY A 182 33.72 -10.65 14.61
CA GLY A 182 33.26 -11.44 13.46
C GLY A 182 32.08 -12.41 13.68
N VAL A 183 31.05 -12.00 14.43
CA VAL A 183 29.82 -12.76 14.65
C VAL A 183 28.96 -12.72 13.38
N SER A 184 28.52 -13.89 12.92
CA SER A 184 27.53 -13.98 11.85
C SER A 184 26.18 -13.45 12.34
N MET A 185 25.69 -12.37 11.73
CA MET A 185 24.37 -11.82 12.00
C MET A 185 23.41 -12.10 10.84
N SER A 186 22.18 -12.48 11.16
CA SER A 186 21.08 -12.62 10.20
C SER A 186 19.84 -11.89 10.71
N VAL A 187 19.02 -11.39 9.77
CA VAL A 187 17.71 -10.77 10.07
C VAL A 187 16.65 -11.66 9.41
N PRO A 188 15.72 -12.27 10.17
CA PRO A 188 14.71 -13.16 9.62
C PRO A 188 13.91 -12.46 8.51
N GLY A 189 13.78 -13.13 7.36
CA GLY A 189 13.03 -12.61 6.20
C GLY A 189 13.78 -11.57 5.36
N PHE A 190 15.08 -11.37 5.59
CA PHE A 190 15.90 -10.42 4.85
C PHE A 190 17.13 -11.10 4.24
N SER A 191 17.55 -10.56 3.10
CA SER A 191 18.77 -10.91 2.37
C SER A 191 19.85 -9.86 2.63
N VAL A 192 21.12 -10.24 2.64
CA VAL A 192 22.22 -9.26 2.71
C VAL A 192 22.33 -8.56 1.35
N SER A 193 22.23 -7.23 1.34
CA SER A 193 22.37 -6.40 0.13
C SER A 193 23.71 -5.68 0.05
N GLY A 194 24.46 -5.61 1.15
CA GLY A 194 25.77 -4.97 1.21
C GLY A 194 26.48 -5.28 2.52
N SER A 195 27.81 -5.30 2.48
CA SER A 195 28.64 -5.57 3.66
C SER A 195 29.91 -4.75 3.65
N SER A 196 30.26 -4.20 4.81
CA SER A 196 31.58 -3.67 5.13
C SER A 196 32.24 -4.55 6.19
N SER A 197 33.45 -4.17 6.65
CA SER A 197 34.17 -4.87 7.72
C SER A 197 33.42 -4.88 9.06
N THR A 198 32.52 -3.90 9.28
CA THR A 198 31.82 -3.73 10.57
C THR A 198 30.31 -3.63 10.45
N SER A 199 29.75 -3.55 9.23
CA SER A 199 28.30 -3.40 9.02
C SER A 199 27.78 -4.27 7.89
N LYS A 200 26.55 -4.77 8.05
CA LYS A 200 25.78 -5.44 6.99
C LYS A 200 24.46 -4.74 6.79
N THR A 201 24.15 -4.45 5.54
CA THR A 201 22.83 -3.94 5.11
C THR A 201 21.99 -5.12 4.66
N PHE A 202 20.79 -5.19 5.20
CA PHE A 202 19.80 -6.21 4.92
C PHE A 202 18.61 -5.59 4.19
N VAL A 203 18.07 -6.30 3.22
CA VAL A 203 16.88 -5.92 2.45
C VAL A 203 15.83 -7.03 2.53
N SER A 204 14.57 -6.67 2.75
CA SER A 204 13.47 -7.63 2.73
C SER A 204 13.08 -7.99 1.29
N ASP A 205 12.27 -9.04 1.15
CA ASP A 205 11.47 -9.20 -0.06
C ASP A 205 10.42 -8.09 -0.16
N SER A 206 9.86 -7.92 -1.35
CA SER A 206 8.79 -6.95 -1.57
C SER A 206 7.56 -7.31 -0.74
N MET A 207 7.01 -6.33 -0.04
CA MET A 207 5.73 -6.43 0.64
C MET A 207 4.72 -5.54 -0.06
N THR A 208 3.52 -6.07 -0.32
CA THR A 208 2.38 -5.33 -0.86
C THR A 208 1.34 -5.13 0.23
N ILE A 209 0.88 -3.89 0.38
CA ILE A 209 -0.31 -3.52 1.16
C ILE A 209 -1.36 -3.10 0.15
N GLN A 210 -2.52 -3.77 0.15
CA GLN A 210 -3.64 -3.44 -0.71
C GLN A 210 -4.91 -3.38 0.13
N ARG A 211 -5.66 -2.29 0.01
CA ARG A 211 -6.90 -2.11 0.76
C ARG A 211 -7.97 -1.50 -0.11
N GLN A 212 -9.21 -1.79 0.26
CA GLN A 212 -10.38 -1.25 -0.37
C GLN A 212 -11.13 -0.40 0.66
N TRP A 213 -11.57 0.78 0.26
CA TRP A 213 -12.35 1.67 1.11
C TRP A 213 -13.66 2.05 0.42
N SER A 214 -14.75 1.95 1.19
CA SER A 214 -16.12 2.29 0.79
C SER A 214 -16.59 3.51 1.58
N VAL A 215 -17.39 4.36 0.94
CA VAL A 215 -18.06 5.50 1.61
C VAL A 215 -19.41 5.12 2.23
N TYR A 216 -19.82 3.85 2.09
CA TYR A 216 -20.99 3.23 2.69
C TYR A 216 -20.58 2.05 3.57
#